data_AF-A0A821Z2Q6-F1
#
_entry.id   AF-A0A821Z2Q6-F1
#
_cell.length_a   1.000
_cell.length_b   1.000
_cell.length_c   1.000
_cell.angle_alpha   90.00
_cell.angle_beta   90.00
_cell.angle_gamma   90.00
#
_symmetry.space_group_name_H-M   'P 1'
#
loop_
_entity.id
_entity.type
_entity.pdbx_description
1 polymer ?
#
loop_
_entity_poly.entity_id
_entity_poly.type
_entity_poly.pdbx_seq_one_letter_code
_entity_poly.pdbx_strand_id
1 'polypeptide(L)'
;METSSPMIEAGSNYNNSQQNHILIRELDLYLLPLISVIYLLAYLDRSNIANAKLGGLEHDTHLTPQEYRWTLSIFFIGYVIFEVPSNIILRRWRPSIWIALIVLLTGTVAVSMAAVRNFSTLLLCRFLLGSFEAGLFPGIIYYTSLWYRRREQAIRLGFFWSFSALAGAFGGLFAYAIAQIKLPKLAEWQLIF
;
A
#
# COMPACT_ATOMS: atom_id res chain seq x y z
N MET A 1 -35.20 -32.65 -34.11
CA MET A 1 -33.83 -32.24 -33.72
C MET A 1 -33.62 -30.85 -34.28
N GLU A 2 -34.42 -29.90 -33.80
CA GLU A 2 -34.07 -29.00 -32.68
C GLU A 2 -33.17 -27.87 -33.14
N THR A 3 -33.85 -26.90 -33.74
CA THR A 3 -33.50 -25.50 -33.77
C THR A 3 -33.31 -24.98 -32.34
N SER A 4 -32.09 -25.07 -31.81
CA SER A 4 -31.69 -24.28 -30.63
C SER A 4 -31.70 -22.80 -31.04
N SER A 5 -32.80 -22.12 -30.72
CA SER A 5 -33.11 -20.75 -31.14
C SER A 5 -32.02 -19.75 -30.74
N PRO A 6 -31.57 -18.86 -31.65
CA PRO A 6 -30.58 -17.81 -31.34
C PRO A 6 -31.01 -16.85 -30.22
N MET A 7 -32.30 -16.83 -29.89
CA MET A 7 -32.88 -16.08 -28.75
C MET A 7 -32.44 -16.65 -27.38
N ILE A 8 -32.21 -17.96 -27.26
CA ILE A 8 -31.78 -18.58 -25.99
C ILE A 8 -30.30 -18.29 -25.74
N GLU A 9 -29.48 -18.31 -26.79
CA GLU A 9 -28.06 -17.97 -26.74
C GLU A 9 -27.82 -16.47 -26.50
N ALA A 10 -28.66 -15.61 -27.11
CA ALA A 10 -28.66 -14.17 -26.83
C ALA A 10 -29.13 -13.86 -25.39
N GLY A 11 -30.15 -14.54 -24.88
CA GLY A 11 -30.62 -14.38 -23.49
C GLY A 11 -29.60 -14.84 -22.45
N SER A 12 -28.90 -15.95 -22.70
CA SER A 12 -27.78 -16.44 -21.88
C SER A 12 -26.62 -15.44 -21.86
N ASN A 13 -26.20 -14.93 -23.02
CA ASN A 13 -25.14 -13.92 -23.11
C ASN A 13 -25.53 -12.57 -22.49
N TYR A 14 -26.81 -12.19 -22.56
CA TYR A 14 -27.31 -10.97 -21.94
C TYR A 14 -27.33 -11.08 -20.40
N ASN A 15 -27.80 -12.20 -19.85
CA ASN A 15 -27.75 -12.46 -18.41
C ASN A 15 -26.30 -12.51 -17.89
N ASN A 16 -25.40 -13.18 -18.63
CA ASN A 16 -23.99 -13.25 -18.28
C ASN A 16 -23.30 -11.87 -18.33
N SER A 17 -23.69 -10.98 -19.24
CA SER A 17 -23.13 -9.63 -19.31
C SER A 17 -23.64 -8.72 -18.18
N GLN A 18 -24.95 -8.74 -17.88
CA GLN A 18 -25.49 -7.98 -16.75
C GLN A 18 -24.96 -8.48 -15.39
N GLN A 19 -24.88 -9.80 -15.19
CA GLN A 19 -24.28 -10.38 -13.98
C GLN A 19 -22.80 -10.00 -13.84
N ASN A 20 -22.02 -10.03 -14.93
CA ASN A 20 -20.64 -9.55 -14.91
C ASN A 20 -20.56 -8.08 -14.51
N HIS A 21 -21.43 -7.20 -15.01
CA HIS A 21 -21.40 -5.78 -14.63
C HIS A 21 -21.76 -5.53 -13.16
N ILE A 22 -22.67 -6.31 -12.59
CA ILE A 22 -23.04 -6.22 -11.16
C ILE A 22 -21.88 -6.73 -10.30
N LEU A 23 -21.31 -7.89 -10.62
CA LEU A 23 -20.16 -8.47 -9.92
C LEU A 23 -18.95 -7.54 -9.96
N ILE A 24 -18.68 -6.93 -11.10
CA ILE A 24 -17.60 -5.95 -11.30
C ILE A 24 -17.84 -4.69 -10.45
N ARG A 25 -19.10 -4.25 -10.29
CA ARG A 25 -19.47 -3.10 -9.44
C ARG A 25 -19.33 -3.42 -7.95
N GLU A 26 -19.73 -4.61 -7.52
CA GLU A 26 -19.47 -5.07 -6.15
C GLU A 26 -17.97 -5.19 -5.89
N LEU A 27 -17.22 -5.75 -6.85
CA LEU A 27 -15.77 -5.84 -6.75
C LEU A 27 -15.14 -4.44 -6.65
N ASP A 28 -15.59 -3.48 -7.46
CA ASP A 28 -15.14 -2.09 -7.32
C ASP A 28 -15.46 -1.53 -5.94
N LEU A 29 -16.65 -1.80 -5.39
CA LEU A 29 -17.08 -1.21 -4.12
C LEU A 29 -16.26 -1.69 -2.92
N TYR A 30 -15.72 -2.91 -2.95
CA TYR A 30 -14.91 -3.45 -1.86
C TYR A 30 -13.41 -3.38 -2.13
N LEU A 31 -13.00 -3.62 -3.37
CA LEU A 31 -11.61 -3.89 -3.71
C LEU A 31 -10.83 -2.61 -4.02
N LEU A 32 -11.43 -1.63 -4.71
CA LEU A 32 -10.82 -0.30 -4.88
C LEU A 32 -10.56 0.40 -3.55
N PRO A 33 -11.53 0.56 -2.64
CA PRO A 33 -11.25 1.24 -1.37
C PRO A 33 -10.25 0.47 -0.51
N LEU A 34 -10.30 -0.87 -0.49
CA LEU A 34 -9.31 -1.65 0.25
C LEU A 34 -7.88 -1.42 -0.28
N ILE A 35 -7.68 -1.50 -1.59
CA ILE A 35 -6.37 -1.23 -2.21
C ILE A 35 -5.97 0.24 -1.96
N SER A 36 -6.90 1.19 -2.08
CA SER A 36 -6.64 2.61 -1.81
C SER A 36 -6.21 2.86 -0.38
N VAL A 37 -6.82 2.19 0.60
CA VAL A 37 -6.44 2.28 2.02
C VAL A 37 -5.07 1.65 2.26
N ILE A 38 -4.79 0.49 1.66
CA ILE A 38 -3.47 -0.14 1.75
C ILE A 38 -2.38 0.78 1.18
N TYR A 39 -2.64 1.37 0.03
CA TYR A 39 -1.69 2.27 -0.61
C TYR A 39 -1.56 3.60 0.14
N LEU A 40 -2.64 4.09 0.74
CA LEU A 40 -2.62 5.21 1.69
C LEU A 40 -1.67 4.91 2.83
N LEU A 41 -1.82 3.76 3.49
CA LEU A 41 -0.98 3.37 4.62
C LEU A 41 0.50 3.28 4.22
N ALA A 42 0.80 2.66 3.07
CA ALA A 42 2.16 2.60 2.54
C ALA A 42 2.75 4.00 2.24
N TYR A 43 1.94 4.91 1.70
CA TYR A 43 2.36 6.29 1.48
C TYR A 43 2.55 7.06 2.80
N LEU A 44 1.66 6.81 3.77
CA LEU A 44 1.72 7.39 5.10
C LEU A 44 3.03 7.00 5.77
N ASP A 45 3.44 5.73 5.74
CA ASP A 45 4.72 5.25 6.28
C ASP A 45 5.94 5.97 5.69
N ARG A 46 5.91 6.32 4.39
CA ARG A 46 6.96 7.12 3.75
C ARG A 46 6.96 8.56 4.25
N SER A 47 5.78 9.16 4.44
CA SER A 47 5.68 10.52 5.01
C SER A 47 5.96 10.57 6.51
N ASN A 48 5.71 9.48 7.24
CA ASN A 48 5.80 9.40 8.69
C ASN A 48 7.22 9.67 9.19
N ILE A 49 8.26 9.25 8.46
CA ILE A 49 9.65 9.59 8.83
C ILE A 49 9.98 11.06 8.65
N ALA A 50 9.38 11.71 7.65
CA ALA A 50 9.57 13.14 7.42
C ALA A 50 8.86 13.95 8.52
N ASN A 51 7.67 13.51 8.94
CA ASN A 51 6.94 14.10 10.06
C ASN A 51 7.62 13.80 11.41
N ALA A 52 8.15 12.59 11.62
CA ALA A 52 8.89 12.21 12.81
C ALA A 52 10.15 13.06 12.99
N LYS A 53 10.85 13.41 11.88
CA LYS A 53 11.94 14.38 11.91
C LYS A 53 11.50 15.73 12.46
N LEU A 54 10.33 16.24 12.06
CA LEU A 54 9.76 17.48 12.58
C LEU A 54 9.36 17.35 14.06
N GLY A 55 8.92 16.16 14.49
CA GLY A 55 8.57 15.81 15.87
C GLY A 55 9.75 15.47 16.80
N GLY A 56 10.99 15.79 16.41
CA GLY A 56 12.16 15.65 17.28
C GLY A 56 12.90 14.31 17.21
N LEU A 57 12.61 13.44 16.23
CA LEU A 57 13.32 12.16 16.04
C LEU A 57 14.85 12.35 16.03
N GLU A 58 15.36 13.39 15.37
CA GLU A 58 16.80 13.68 15.31
C GLU A 58 17.41 13.93 16.70
N HIS A 59 16.65 14.54 17.61
CA HIS A 59 17.08 14.84 18.97
C HIS A 59 17.04 13.60 19.88
N ASP A 60 16.00 12.76 19.76
CA ASP A 60 15.82 11.57 20.61
C ASP A 60 16.69 10.37 20.20
N THR A 61 17.07 10.28 18.91
CA THR A 61 17.97 9.22 18.41
C THR A 61 19.38 9.71 18.09
N HIS A 62 19.70 10.96 18.42
CA HIS A 62 21.00 11.60 18.14
C HIS A 62 21.46 11.44 16.69
N LEU A 63 20.54 11.50 15.73
CA LEU A 63 20.86 11.29 14.32
C LEU A 63 21.60 12.49 13.74
N THR A 64 22.71 12.24 13.06
CA THR A 64 23.31 13.25 12.20
C THR A 64 22.46 13.47 10.95
N PRO A 65 22.49 14.68 10.35
CA PRO A 65 21.77 14.94 9.10
C PRO A 65 22.17 14.00 7.95
N GLN A 66 23.39 13.46 7.97
CA GLN A 66 23.88 12.49 7.00
C GLN A 66 23.27 11.10 7.23
N GLU A 67 23.18 10.64 8.47
CA GLU A 67 22.54 9.37 8.84
C GLU A 67 21.04 9.37 8.53
N TYR A 68 20.36 10.50 8.75
CA TYR A 68 18.96 10.66 8.34
C TYR A 68 18.79 10.47 6.82
N ARG A 69 19.67 11.06 6.00
CA ARG A 69 19.64 10.87 4.54
C ARG A 69 19.90 9.41 4.15
N TRP A 70 20.83 8.73 4.81
CA TRP A 70 21.06 7.30 4.59
C TRP A 70 19.83 6.45 4.91
N THR A 71 19.10 6.80 5.98
CA THR A 71 17.86 6.13 6.39
C THR A 71 16.75 6.26 5.34
N LEU A 72 16.69 7.39 4.63
CA LEU A 72 15.78 7.57 3.50
C LEU A 72 16.23 6.78 2.27
N SER A 73 17.52 6.80 1.95
CA SER A 73 18.07 6.13 0.75
C SER A 73 18.02 4.60 0.84
N ILE A 74 18.28 4.02 2.02
CA ILE A 74 18.33 2.56 2.19
C ILE A 74 16.98 1.89 1.91
N PHE A 75 15.88 2.60 2.15
CA PHE A 75 14.54 2.16 1.78
C PHE A 75 14.43 1.92 0.27
N PHE A 76 14.90 2.86 -0.56
CA PHE A 76 14.88 2.72 -2.01
C PHE A 76 15.81 1.60 -2.50
N ILE A 77 16.95 1.41 -1.85
CA ILE A 77 17.87 0.32 -2.16
C ILE A 77 17.20 -1.04 -1.91
N GLY A 78 16.58 -1.21 -0.75
CA GLY A 78 15.81 -2.42 -0.41
C GLY A 78 14.65 -2.64 -1.39
N TYR A 79 13.94 -1.57 -1.75
CA TYR A 79 12.85 -1.61 -2.71
C TYR A 79 13.31 -2.13 -4.08
N VAL A 80 14.36 -1.54 -4.67
CA VAL A 80 14.86 -1.91 -6.01
C VAL A 80 15.37 -3.34 -6.06
N ILE A 81 16.11 -3.79 -5.04
CA ILE A 81 16.65 -5.15 -4.99
C ILE A 81 15.51 -6.17 -4.91
N PHE A 82 14.48 -5.89 -4.12
CA PHE A 82 13.37 -6.83 -3.88
C PHE A 82 12.21 -6.70 -4.87
N GLU A 83 12.20 -5.68 -5.72
CA GLU A 83 11.17 -5.49 -6.75
C GLU A 83 11.13 -6.66 -7.73
N VAL A 84 12.29 -7.07 -8.24
CA VAL A 84 12.43 -8.21 -9.18
C VAL A 84 12.01 -9.54 -8.54
N PRO A 85 12.59 -9.98 -7.40
CA PRO A 85 12.23 -11.26 -6.80
C PRO A 85 10.78 -11.28 -6.32
N SER A 86 10.24 -10.18 -5.78
CA SER A 86 8.85 -10.13 -5.37
C SER A 86 7.89 -10.29 -6.55
N ASN A 87 8.23 -9.73 -7.72
CA ASN A 87 7.41 -9.90 -8.93
C ASN A 87 7.44 -11.35 -9.45
N ILE A 88 8.57 -12.04 -9.33
CA ILE A 88 8.68 -13.47 -9.66
C ILE A 88 7.81 -14.33 -8.72
N ILE A 89 7.86 -14.05 -7.41
CA ILE A 89 7.06 -14.77 -6.41
C ILE A 89 5.57 -14.55 -6.65
N LEU A 90 5.16 -13.32 -6.95
CA LEU A 90 3.77 -12.95 -7.25
C LEU A 90 3.19 -13.77 -8.40
N ARG A 91 4.00 -14.11 -9.41
CA ARG A 91 3.58 -14.96 -10.53
C ARG A 91 3.40 -16.44 -10.12
N ARG A 92 4.10 -16.89 -9.07
CA ARG A 92 4.10 -18.29 -8.64
C ARG A 92 3.10 -18.57 -7.50
N TRP A 93 2.73 -17.56 -6.74
CA TRP A 93 1.82 -17.66 -5.59
C TRP A 93 0.46 -17.02 -5.84
N ARG A 94 -0.53 -17.31 -4.99
CA ARG A 94 -1.86 -16.67 -5.04
C ARG A 94 -1.72 -15.17 -4.72
N PRO A 95 -2.04 -14.26 -5.66
CA PRO A 95 -1.80 -12.82 -5.47
C PRO A 95 -2.52 -12.21 -4.28
N SER A 96 -3.75 -12.68 -4.00
CA SER A 96 -4.53 -12.24 -2.84
C SER A 96 -3.80 -12.47 -1.51
N ILE A 97 -3.24 -13.67 -1.32
CA ILE A 97 -2.54 -14.05 -0.08
C ILE A 97 -1.21 -13.32 0.01
N TRP A 98 -0.51 -13.18 -1.12
CA TRP A 98 0.78 -12.48 -1.16
C TRP A 98 0.66 -11.00 -0.79
N ILE A 99 -0.35 -10.30 -1.32
CA ILE A 99 -0.61 -8.89 -0.99
C ILE A 99 -0.95 -8.75 0.50
N ALA A 100 -1.83 -9.62 1.04
CA ALA A 100 -2.17 -9.59 2.46
C ALA A 100 -0.94 -9.81 3.36
N LEU A 101 -0.07 -10.75 2.98
CA LEU A 101 1.17 -11.03 3.71
C LEU A 101 2.14 -9.85 3.66
N ILE A 102 2.29 -9.21 2.50
CA ILE A 102 3.10 -7.99 2.37
C ILE A 102 2.57 -6.90 3.31
N VAL A 103 1.27 -6.62 3.28
CA VAL A 103 0.65 -5.58 4.13
C VAL A 103 0.83 -5.87 5.61
N LEU A 104 0.72 -7.14 6.02
CA LEU A 104 0.97 -7.55 7.40
C LEU A 104 2.43 -7.36 7.80
N LEU A 105 3.38 -7.74 6.93
CA LEU A 105 4.81 -7.56 7.21
C LEU A 105 5.19 -6.08 7.25
N THR A 106 4.73 -5.28 6.29
CA THR A 106 5.01 -3.83 6.27
C THR A 106 4.40 -3.14 7.49
N GLY A 107 3.15 -3.46 7.85
CA GLY A 107 2.51 -2.92 9.05
C GLY A 107 3.20 -3.34 10.34
N THR A 108 3.65 -4.60 10.45
CA THR A 108 4.41 -5.07 11.62
C THR A 108 5.74 -4.32 11.77
N VAL A 109 6.44 -4.10 10.65
CA VAL A 109 7.70 -3.35 10.65
C VAL A 109 7.45 -1.87 10.97
N ALA A 110 6.38 -1.27 10.44
CA ALA A 110 5.99 0.12 10.74
C ALA A 110 5.76 0.32 12.25
N VAL A 111 4.93 -0.52 12.89
CA VAL A 111 4.71 -0.47 14.35
C VAL A 111 6.00 -0.71 15.12
N SER A 112 6.89 -1.58 14.64
CA SER A 112 8.18 -1.81 15.29
C SER A 112 9.12 -0.60 15.23
N MET A 113 8.98 0.28 14.22
CA MET A 113 9.75 1.53 14.13
C MET A 113 9.43 2.51 15.26
N ALA A 114 8.21 2.50 15.79
CA ALA A 114 7.82 3.34 16.92
C ALA A 114 8.67 3.08 18.18
N ALA A 115 9.18 1.87 18.35
CA ALA A 115 9.99 1.46 19.51
C ALA A 115 11.51 1.65 19.32
N VAL A 116 11.96 2.11 18.15
CA VAL A 116 13.38 2.19 17.80
C VAL A 116 14.07 3.35 18.51
N ARG A 117 15.24 3.07 19.12
CA ARG A 117 16.07 4.08 19.81
C ARG A 117 17.48 4.26 19.26
N ASN A 118 17.89 3.44 18.27
CA ASN A 118 19.23 3.48 17.70
C ASN A 118 19.19 3.65 16.17
N PHE A 119 20.19 4.35 15.62
CA PHE A 119 20.35 4.52 14.17
C PHE A 119 20.42 3.20 13.41
N SER A 120 21.23 2.24 13.87
CA SER A 120 21.40 0.95 13.19
C SER A 120 20.09 0.15 13.11
N THR A 121 19.28 0.17 14.18
CA THR A 121 17.96 -0.47 14.19
C THR A 121 16.97 0.25 13.30
N LEU A 122 17.02 1.58 13.22
CA LEU A 122 16.20 2.38 12.31
C LEU A 122 16.53 2.06 10.85
N LEU A 123 17.83 1.99 10.52
CA LEU A 123 18.32 1.64 9.20
C LEU A 123 17.87 0.23 8.78
N LEU A 124 17.99 -0.75 9.68
CA LEU A 124 17.56 -2.13 9.43
C LEU A 124 16.04 -2.21 9.21
N CYS A 125 15.24 -1.59 10.08
CA CYS A 125 13.78 -1.56 9.91
C CYS A 125 13.41 -0.93 8.57
N ARG A 126 14.13 0.11 8.13
CA ARG A 126 13.88 0.80 6.86
C ARG A 126 14.23 -0.03 5.65
N PHE A 127 15.33 -0.78 5.73
CA PHE A 127 15.68 -1.73 4.70
C PHE A 127 14.61 -2.82 4.58
N LEU A 128 14.18 -3.41 5.70
CA LEU A 128 13.13 -4.44 5.74
C LEU A 128 11.79 -3.91 5.23
N LEU A 129 11.42 -2.69 5.64
CA LEU A 129 10.21 -2.02 5.15
C LEU A 129 10.25 -1.90 3.61
N GLY A 130 11.37 -1.41 3.06
CA GLY A 130 11.56 -1.30 1.60
C GLY A 130 11.52 -2.66 0.90
N SER A 131 12.14 -3.69 1.47
CA SER A 131 12.12 -5.05 0.93
C SER A 131 10.71 -5.64 0.87
N PHE A 132 9.88 -5.43 1.89
CA PHE A 132 8.50 -5.93 1.91
C PHE A 132 7.57 -5.10 1.01
N GLU A 133 7.72 -3.78 1.00
CA GLU A 133 6.89 -2.88 0.20
C GLU A 133 7.16 -2.99 -1.31
N ALA A 134 8.33 -3.48 -1.71
CA ALA A 134 8.73 -3.69 -3.11
C ALA A 134 7.70 -4.48 -3.96
N GLY A 135 6.98 -5.40 -3.31
CA GLY A 135 5.99 -6.25 -3.95
C GLY A 135 4.58 -5.66 -4.02
N LEU A 136 4.30 -4.60 -3.27
CA LEU A 136 2.94 -4.10 -3.05
C LEU A 136 2.38 -3.48 -4.33
N PHE A 137 3.16 -2.60 -4.98
CA PHE A 137 2.75 -1.93 -6.21
C PHE A 137 2.55 -2.88 -7.41
N PRO A 138 3.52 -3.74 -7.79
CA PRO A 138 3.30 -4.72 -8.85
C PRO A 138 2.23 -5.74 -8.47
N GLY A 139 2.12 -6.09 -7.18
CA GLY A 139 1.06 -6.92 -6.61
C GLY A 139 -0.33 -6.41 -6.93
N ILE A 140 -0.58 -5.14 -6.60
CA ILE A 140 -1.86 -4.47 -6.83
C ILE A 140 -2.20 -4.39 -8.32
N ILE A 141 -1.23 -4.03 -9.18
CA ILE A 141 -1.45 -3.91 -10.61
C ILE A 141 -1.78 -5.27 -11.23
N TYR A 142 -1.04 -6.32 -10.85
CA TYR A 142 -1.28 -7.68 -11.31
C TYR A 142 -2.62 -8.22 -10.82
N TYR A 143 -2.95 -7.99 -9.55
CA TYR A 143 -4.25 -8.35 -8.98
C TYR A 143 -5.39 -7.70 -9.76
N THR A 144 -5.29 -6.39 -10.01
CA THR A 144 -6.28 -5.64 -10.80
C THR A 144 -6.38 -6.19 -12.23
N SER A 145 -5.27 -6.63 -12.83
CA SER A 145 -5.25 -7.22 -14.17
C SER A 145 -5.92 -8.61 -14.25
N LEU A 146 -6.09 -9.33 -13.15
CA LEU A 146 -6.78 -10.63 -13.12
C LEU A 146 -8.30 -10.47 -13.14
N TRP A 147 -8.81 -9.40 -12.53
CA TRP A 147 -10.24 -9.17 -12.35
C TRP A 147 -10.86 -8.27 -13.41
N TYR A 148 -10.07 -7.37 -14.03
CA TYR A 148 -10.58 -6.38 -14.97
C TYR A 148 -10.03 -6.56 -16.39
N ARG A 149 -10.87 -6.30 -17.39
CA ARG A 149 -10.43 -6.19 -18.79
C ARG A 149 -9.54 -4.97 -18.97
N ARG A 150 -8.52 -5.07 -19.83
CA ARG A 150 -7.54 -4.01 -20.12
C ARG A 150 -8.15 -2.63 -20.41
N ARG A 151 -9.29 -2.56 -21.10
CA ARG A 151 -9.99 -1.29 -21.42
C ARG A 151 -10.64 -0.63 -20.20
N GLU A 152 -11.08 -1.40 -19.22
CA GLU A 152 -11.76 -0.89 -18.03
C GLU A 152 -10.80 -0.62 -16.87
N GLN A 153 -9.65 -1.30 -16.89
CA GLN A 153 -8.60 -1.19 -15.88
C GLN A 153 -8.02 0.22 -15.78
N ALA A 154 -7.81 0.92 -16.90
CA ALA A 154 -7.20 2.25 -16.91
C ALA A 154 -8.04 3.31 -16.18
N ILE A 155 -9.37 3.30 -16.39
CA ILE A 155 -10.29 4.25 -15.74
C ILE A 155 -10.32 4.02 -14.22
N ARG A 156 -10.35 2.75 -13.79
CA ARG A 156 -10.36 2.37 -12.37
C ARG A 156 -9.04 2.69 -11.67
N LEU A 157 -7.91 2.44 -12.34
CA LEU A 157 -6.60 2.91 -11.87
C LEU A 157 -6.57 4.43 -11.74
N GLY A 158 -7.16 5.17 -12.69
CA GLY A 158 -7.31 6.62 -12.58
C GLY A 158 -8.06 7.06 -11.32
N PHE A 159 -9.18 6.40 -11.01
CA PHE A 159 -9.89 6.63 -9.74
C PHE A 159 -9.04 6.24 -8.52
N PHE A 160 -8.33 5.12 -8.56
CA PHE A 160 -7.42 4.69 -7.51
C PHE A 160 -6.33 5.73 -7.23
N TRP A 161 -5.69 6.28 -8.26
CA TRP A 161 -4.68 7.33 -8.13
C TRP A 161 -5.28 8.63 -7.55
N SER A 162 -6.49 9.00 -7.96
CA SER A 162 -7.20 10.15 -7.38
C SER A 162 -7.52 9.94 -5.89
N PHE A 163 -7.99 8.74 -5.51
CA PHE A 163 -8.20 8.38 -4.11
C PHE A 163 -6.89 8.39 -3.32
N SER A 164 -5.78 7.89 -3.90
CA SER A 164 -4.46 7.94 -3.30
C SER A 164 -3.97 9.38 -3.07
N ALA A 165 -4.22 10.29 -4.02
CA ALA A 165 -3.85 11.70 -3.85
C ALA A 165 -4.65 12.36 -2.72
N LEU A 166 -5.96 12.09 -2.66
CA LEU A 166 -6.84 12.58 -1.61
C LEU A 166 -6.43 12.03 -0.23
N ALA A 167 -6.13 10.74 -0.18
CA ALA A 167 -5.58 10.04 0.97
C ALA A 167 -4.27 10.66 1.48
N GLY A 168 -3.34 11.00 0.58
CA GLY A 168 -2.11 11.71 0.95
C GLY A 168 -2.36 13.06 1.60
N ALA A 169 -3.37 13.81 1.13
CA ALA A 169 -3.78 15.07 1.73
C ALA A 169 -4.34 14.89 3.16
N PHE A 170 -5.12 13.81 3.39
CA PHE A 170 -5.60 13.46 4.73
C PHE A 170 -4.49 12.92 5.64
N GLY A 171 -3.48 12.25 5.11
CA GLY A 171 -2.33 11.75 5.89
C GLY A 171 -1.59 12.86 6.64
N GLY A 172 -1.37 14.00 6.00
CA GLY A 172 -0.80 15.18 6.65
C GLY A 172 -1.70 15.77 7.73
N LEU A 173 -3.02 15.74 7.53
CA LEU A 173 -4.00 16.18 8.53
C LEU A 173 -4.00 15.25 9.76
N PHE A 174 -3.90 13.93 9.56
CA PHE A 174 -3.77 12.97 10.66
C PHE A 174 -2.46 13.17 11.43
N ALA A 175 -1.34 13.39 10.73
CA ALA A 175 -0.06 13.71 11.39
C ALA A 175 -0.16 14.98 12.24
N TYR A 176 -0.83 16.03 11.73
CA TYR A 176 -1.08 17.26 12.48
C TYR A 176 -2.01 17.01 13.69
N ALA A 177 -3.07 16.22 13.53
CA ALA A 177 -3.99 15.89 14.61
C ALA A 177 -3.29 15.09 15.72
N ILE A 178 -2.42 14.14 15.36
CA ILE A 178 -1.63 13.34 16.31
C ILE A 178 -0.59 14.19 17.03
N ALA A 179 0.06 15.13 16.33
CA ALA A 179 1.00 16.08 16.93
C ALA A 179 0.35 17.00 17.99
N GLN A 180 -0.97 17.20 17.94
CA GLN A 180 -1.69 17.97 18.96
C GLN A 180 -1.99 17.15 20.24
N ILE A 181 -1.88 15.82 20.19
CA ILE A 181 -2.15 14.94 21.34
C ILE A 181 -0.88 14.81 22.18
N LYS A 182 -0.78 15.63 23.23
CA LYS A 182 0.32 15.55 24.19
C LYS A 182 0.07 14.45 25.22
N LEU A 183 0.63 13.26 25.00
CA LEU A 183 0.70 12.22 26.04
C LEU A 183 1.99 12.36 26.87
N PRO A 184 1.92 12.30 28.22
CA PRO A 184 3.08 12.52 29.09
C PRO A 184 4.13 11.38 29.12
N LYS A 185 3.93 10.28 28.37
CA LYS A 185 4.80 9.08 28.41
C LYS A 185 5.36 8.61 27.06
N LEU A 186 4.90 9.17 25.94
CA LEU A 186 5.31 8.77 24.60
C LEU A 186 5.71 10.01 23.79
N ALA A 187 6.78 9.92 23.02
CA ALA A 187 7.21 11.02 22.18
C ALA A 187 6.26 11.17 20.98
N GLU A 188 6.03 12.41 20.54
CA GLU A 188 5.09 12.73 19.46
C GLU A 188 5.40 11.97 18.16
N TRP A 189 6.68 11.71 17.88
CA TRP A 189 7.11 10.93 16.71
C TRP A 189 6.82 9.43 16.81
N GLN A 190 6.67 8.86 18.01
CA GLN A 190 6.33 7.45 18.22
C GLN A 190 4.85 7.16 17.97
N LEU A 191 4.00 8.17 18.12
CA LEU A 191 2.55 8.08 17.88
C LEU A 191 2.21 8.18 16.38
N ILE A 192 3.16 8.61 15.56
CA ILE A 192 2.99 8.75 14.10
C ILE A 192 3.25 7.41 13.38
N PHE A 193 4.02 6.50 13.98
CA PHE A 193 4.32 5.15 13.46
C PHE A 193 3.34 4.11 14.00
#